data_AF-A0A3N1IWX1-F1
#
_entry.id   AF-A0A3N1IWX1-F1
#
_cell.length_a   1.000
_cell.length_b   1.000
_cell.length_c   1.000
_cell.angle_alpha   90.00
_cell.angle_beta   90.00
_cell.angle_gamma   90.00
#
_symmetry.space_group_name_H-M   'P 1'
#
loop_
_entity.id
_entity.type
_entity.pdbx_description
1 polymer ?
#
loop_
_entity_poly.entity_id
_entity_poly.type
_entity_poly.pdbx_seq_one_letter_code
_entity_poly.pdbx_strand_id
1 'polypeptide(L)'
;MHLVRLPSTVMTPGGLSVRGAGPELLAELLLEVDAVCLRDGYDLQETMAPGVTREVIDAAWAPRGIAVPEEAIVWWGWHNGARPDLGRYAGVRQVSVAFSAESWDLKTKGTSAYTWNRSWIPVWGPGPDHIAIDTRDHRDVSVRATEFDLNTQETADTPGVISLCTPITWWLTARAEGWVAPGPVADVWKTELIPTAWLATELARL
;
A
#
# COMPACT_ATOMS: atom_id res chain seq x y z
N MET A 1 -22.23 16.37 0.87
CA MET A 1 -21.90 14.94 0.75
C MET A 1 -21.17 14.55 2.02
N HIS A 2 -21.68 13.59 2.79
CA HIS A 2 -21.03 13.16 4.03
C HIS A 2 -19.76 12.39 3.67
N LEU A 3 -18.61 12.80 4.21
CA LEU A 3 -17.42 11.95 4.23
C LEU A 3 -17.81 10.63 4.90
N VAL A 4 -17.47 9.51 4.27
CA VAL A 4 -17.59 8.20 4.90
C VAL A 4 -16.89 8.29 6.25
N ARG A 5 -17.57 7.87 7.32
CA ARG A 5 -16.98 7.84 8.65
C ARG A 5 -15.83 6.85 8.61
N LEU A 6 -14.60 7.36 8.56
CA LEU A 6 -13.40 6.55 8.48
C LEU A 6 -13.28 5.64 9.72
N PRO A 7 -12.83 4.39 9.54
CA PRO A 7 -12.69 3.45 10.66
C PRO A 7 -11.58 3.93 11.62
N SER A 8 -11.78 3.70 12.92
CA SER A 8 -10.76 4.04 13.92
C SER A 8 -9.56 3.11 13.83
N THR A 9 -8.35 3.67 13.89
CA THR A 9 -7.12 2.89 14.11
C THR A 9 -7.15 2.22 15.48
N VAL A 10 -6.61 1.02 15.57
CA VAL A 10 -6.51 0.21 16.80
C VAL A 10 -5.14 -0.46 16.86
N MET A 11 -4.58 -0.59 18.06
CA MET A 11 -3.41 -1.44 18.29
C MET A 11 -3.87 -2.89 18.47
N THR A 12 -3.26 -3.83 17.75
CA THR A 12 -3.49 -5.27 17.87
C THR A 12 -2.21 -5.98 18.31
N PRO A 13 -2.27 -7.27 18.71
CA PRO A 13 -1.06 -8.03 18.98
C PRO A 13 -0.08 -8.11 17.80
N GLY A 14 -0.58 -8.02 16.56
CA GLY A 14 0.24 -8.06 15.33
C GLY A 14 0.78 -6.70 14.86
N GLY A 15 0.26 -5.59 15.40
CA GLY A 15 0.62 -4.23 14.99
C GLY A 15 -0.59 -3.31 14.85
N LEU A 16 -0.39 -2.16 14.23
CA LEU A 16 -1.45 -1.17 14.00
C LEU A 16 -2.42 -1.69 12.93
N SER A 17 -3.71 -1.54 13.18
CA SER A 17 -4.76 -1.88 12.22
C SER A 17 -5.89 -0.85 12.25
N VAL A 18 -6.92 -1.03 11.43
CA VAL A 18 -8.21 -0.34 11.57
C VAL A 18 -9.30 -1.35 11.93
N ARG A 19 -10.31 -0.90 12.67
CA ARG A 19 -11.42 -1.78 13.06
C ARG A 19 -12.15 -2.30 11.83
N GLY A 20 -12.22 -3.62 11.70
CA GLY A 20 -12.86 -4.28 10.54
C GLY A 20 -11.96 -4.37 9.31
N ALA A 21 -10.64 -4.20 9.47
CA ALA A 21 -9.66 -4.43 8.40
C ALA A 21 -9.88 -5.78 7.70
N GLY A 22 -9.88 -5.75 6.37
CA GLY A 22 -10.14 -6.89 5.51
C GLY A 22 -10.42 -6.45 4.06
N PRO A 23 -10.57 -7.41 3.14
CA PRO A 23 -10.74 -7.12 1.72
C PRO A 23 -12.00 -6.30 1.40
N GLU A 24 -13.11 -6.52 2.12
CA GLU A 24 -14.35 -5.76 1.92
C GLU A 24 -14.19 -4.29 2.31
N LEU A 25 -13.61 -4.02 3.48
CA LEU A 25 -13.33 -2.66 3.93
C LEU A 25 -12.32 -1.98 3.00
N LEU A 26 -11.29 -2.70 2.53
CA LEU A 26 -10.34 -2.15 1.58
C LEU A 26 -11.05 -1.68 0.31
N ALA A 27 -11.96 -2.48 -0.26
CA ALA A 27 -12.71 -2.10 -1.45
C ALA A 27 -13.53 -0.82 -1.23
N GLU A 28 -14.18 -0.67 -0.08
CA GLU A 28 -14.90 0.57 0.28
C GLU A 28 -13.97 1.78 0.39
N LEU A 29 -12.80 1.61 1.02
CA LEU A 29 -11.82 2.66 1.17
C LEU A 29 -11.24 3.11 -0.18
N LEU A 30 -10.99 2.18 -1.11
CA LEU A 30 -10.49 2.50 -2.46
C LEU A 30 -11.51 3.29 -3.28
N LEU A 31 -12.81 3.03 -3.12
CA LEU A 31 -13.87 3.85 -3.73
C LEU A 31 -13.90 5.28 -3.15
N GLU A 32 -13.64 5.45 -1.85
CA GLU A 32 -13.50 6.79 -1.28
C GLU A 32 -12.22 7.49 -1.79
N VAL A 33 -11.12 6.75 -2.01
CA VAL A 33 -9.92 7.31 -2.65
C VAL A 33 -10.24 7.85 -4.05
N ASP A 34 -10.96 7.09 -4.89
CA ASP A 34 -11.43 7.56 -6.20
C ASP A 34 -12.26 8.84 -6.06
N ALA A 35 -13.20 8.87 -5.12
CA ALA A 35 -14.07 10.03 -4.90
C ALA A 35 -13.30 11.26 -4.43
N VAL A 36 -12.30 11.09 -3.56
CA VAL A 36 -11.41 12.17 -3.10
C VAL A 36 -10.57 12.69 -4.24
N CYS A 37 -9.90 11.81 -5.00
CA CYS A 37 -9.07 12.20 -6.14
C CYS A 37 -9.88 12.95 -7.19
N LEU A 38 -11.09 12.48 -7.52
CA LEU A 38 -11.94 13.14 -8.49
C LEU A 38 -12.36 14.55 -8.02
N ARG A 39 -12.68 14.72 -6.72
CA ARG A 39 -12.96 16.05 -6.14
C ARG A 39 -11.75 16.98 -6.23
N ASP A 40 -10.55 16.43 -6.17
CA ASP A 40 -9.29 17.16 -6.29
C ASP A 40 -8.89 17.45 -7.74
N GLY A 41 -9.71 17.04 -8.71
CA GLY A 41 -9.45 17.23 -10.14
C GLY A 41 -8.56 16.15 -10.76
N TYR A 42 -8.42 15.00 -10.11
CA TYR A 42 -7.64 13.85 -10.58
C TYR A 42 -8.55 12.65 -10.84
N ASP A 43 -8.70 12.27 -12.11
CA ASP A 43 -9.41 11.05 -12.48
C ASP A 43 -8.45 9.85 -12.51
N LEU A 44 -8.59 8.94 -11.53
CA LEU A 44 -7.79 7.73 -11.47
C LEU A 44 -8.12 6.76 -12.60
N GLN A 45 -9.34 6.77 -13.14
CA GLN A 45 -9.70 5.93 -14.29
C GLN A 45 -8.98 6.36 -15.58
N GLU A 46 -8.68 7.66 -15.70
CA GLU A 46 -7.88 8.16 -16.83
C GLU A 46 -6.40 7.84 -16.66
N THR A 47 -5.88 7.87 -15.42
CA THR A 47 -4.44 7.83 -15.13
C THR A 47 -3.89 6.44 -14.76
N MET A 48 -4.74 5.53 -14.29
CA MET A 48 -4.37 4.19 -13.84
C MET A 48 -4.82 3.12 -14.83
N ALA A 49 -4.06 2.02 -14.90
CA ALA A 49 -4.46 0.88 -15.69
C ALA A 49 -5.69 0.23 -15.03
N PRO A 50 -6.66 -0.29 -15.81
CA PRO A 50 -7.76 -1.07 -15.26
C PRO A 50 -7.25 -2.21 -14.38
N GLY A 51 -8.00 -2.53 -13.33
CA GLY A 51 -7.70 -3.66 -12.48
C GLY A 51 -7.67 -5.00 -13.23
N VAL A 52 -7.01 -5.98 -12.64
CA VAL A 52 -6.85 -7.33 -13.19
C VAL A 52 -7.56 -8.38 -12.34
N THR A 53 -7.93 -9.51 -12.96
CA THR A 53 -8.67 -10.56 -12.26
C THR A 53 -7.77 -11.35 -11.30
N ARG A 54 -8.38 -12.05 -10.35
CA ARG A 54 -7.68 -12.97 -9.44
C ARG A 54 -6.83 -13.97 -10.21
N GLU A 55 -7.33 -14.54 -11.29
CA GLU A 55 -6.62 -15.56 -12.06
C GLU A 55 -5.32 -15.00 -12.65
N VAL A 56 -5.33 -13.75 -13.11
CA VAL A 56 -4.11 -13.07 -13.59
C VAL A 56 -3.13 -12.84 -12.45
N ILE A 57 -3.63 -12.44 -11.29
CA ILE A 57 -2.82 -12.18 -10.10
C ILE A 57 -2.19 -13.48 -9.59
N ASP A 58 -2.98 -14.52 -9.37
CA ASP A 58 -2.53 -15.83 -8.93
C ASP A 58 -1.54 -16.45 -9.93
N ALA A 59 -1.81 -16.35 -11.23
CA ALA A 59 -0.89 -16.85 -12.26
C ALA A 59 0.47 -16.14 -12.23
N ALA A 60 0.51 -14.85 -11.89
CA ALA A 60 1.76 -14.12 -11.74
C ALA A 60 2.57 -14.59 -10.52
N TRP A 61 1.93 -14.97 -9.42
CA TRP A 61 2.60 -15.31 -8.16
C TRP A 61 2.80 -16.80 -7.92
N ALA A 62 2.01 -17.67 -8.55
CA ALA A 62 2.11 -19.12 -8.41
C ALA A 62 3.51 -19.69 -8.70
N PRO A 63 4.26 -19.24 -9.74
CA PRO A 63 5.63 -19.71 -9.98
C PRO A 63 6.63 -19.40 -8.85
N ARG A 64 6.30 -18.43 -7.98
CA ARG A 64 7.13 -18.00 -6.85
C ARG A 64 6.76 -18.71 -5.55
N GLY A 65 5.72 -19.55 -5.57
CA GLY A 65 5.24 -20.28 -4.39
C GLY A 65 4.61 -19.38 -3.33
N ILE A 66 4.12 -18.20 -3.73
CA ILE A 66 3.52 -17.22 -2.82
C ILE A 66 2.00 -17.26 -3.00
N ALA A 67 1.29 -17.51 -1.90
CA ALA A 67 -0.15 -17.30 -1.84
C ALA A 67 -0.43 -15.81 -1.69
N VAL A 68 -1.18 -15.24 -2.64
CA VAL A 68 -1.48 -13.80 -2.64
C VAL A 68 -2.59 -13.52 -1.63
N PRO A 69 -2.39 -12.59 -0.68
CA PRO A 69 -3.45 -12.25 0.28
C PRO A 69 -4.64 -11.56 -0.38
N GLU A 70 -5.82 -11.76 0.20
CA GLU A 70 -7.09 -11.22 -0.32
C GLU A 70 -7.07 -9.70 -0.54
N GLU A 71 -6.45 -8.94 0.39
CA GLU A 71 -6.30 -7.49 0.24
C GLU A 71 -5.44 -7.10 -0.98
N ALA A 72 -4.42 -7.89 -1.33
CA ALA A 72 -3.61 -7.64 -2.53
C ALA A 72 -4.41 -7.91 -3.81
N ILE A 73 -5.35 -8.85 -3.76
CA ILE A 73 -6.25 -9.17 -4.87
C ILE A 73 -7.23 -8.02 -5.09
N VAL A 74 -7.81 -7.47 -4.00
CA VAL A 74 -8.64 -6.26 -4.07
C VAL A 74 -7.82 -5.07 -4.60
N TRP A 75 -6.60 -4.89 -4.09
CA TRP A 75 -5.70 -3.80 -4.50
C TRP A 75 -5.43 -3.77 -6.01
N TRP A 76 -5.03 -4.90 -6.60
CA TRP A 76 -4.79 -4.99 -8.04
C TRP A 76 -6.07 -5.17 -8.87
N GLY A 77 -7.16 -5.61 -8.25
CA GLY A 77 -8.49 -5.67 -8.86
C GLY A 77 -9.13 -4.29 -9.04
N TRP A 78 -8.72 -3.30 -8.24
CA TRP A 78 -9.10 -1.90 -8.42
C TRP A 78 -8.34 -1.25 -9.57
N HIS A 79 -7.01 -1.21 -9.49
CA HIS A 79 -6.13 -0.70 -10.54
C HIS A 79 -4.87 -1.54 -10.66
N ASN A 80 -4.34 -1.71 -11.88
CA ASN A 80 -3.11 -2.50 -12.11
C ASN A 80 -1.88 -1.61 -12.31
N GLY A 81 -1.72 -0.62 -11.43
CA GLY A 81 -0.64 0.36 -11.48
C GLY A 81 -0.85 1.48 -12.51
N ALA A 82 0.12 2.39 -12.60
CA ALA A 82 0.02 3.53 -13.50
C ALA A 82 0.02 3.11 -14.97
N ARG A 83 -0.73 3.86 -15.80
CA ARG A 83 -0.74 3.68 -17.25
C ARG A 83 0.63 4.00 -17.85
N PRO A 84 1.25 3.07 -18.60
CA PRO A 84 2.58 3.30 -19.16
C PRO A 84 2.60 4.39 -20.24
N ASP A 85 1.47 4.65 -20.90
CA ASP A 85 1.30 5.63 -21.97
C ASP A 85 1.21 7.08 -21.46
N LEU A 86 0.97 7.29 -20.17
CA LEU A 86 0.83 8.63 -19.57
C LEU A 86 2.13 9.15 -18.93
N GLY A 87 3.24 8.43 -19.08
CA GLY A 87 4.52 8.78 -18.50
C GLY A 87 4.63 8.44 -17.00
N ARG A 88 5.85 8.51 -16.46
CA ARG A 88 6.23 7.90 -15.16
C ARG A 88 5.66 8.58 -13.89
N TYR A 89 4.78 9.58 -13.97
CA TYR A 89 4.55 10.49 -12.85
C TYR A 89 3.11 11.01 -12.69
N ALA A 90 2.08 10.20 -12.92
CA ALA A 90 0.71 10.55 -12.49
C ALA A 90 0.54 10.55 -10.95
N GLY A 91 1.66 10.64 -10.21
CA GLY A 91 1.74 10.51 -8.76
C GLY A 91 0.85 9.43 -8.18
N VAL A 92 0.78 8.25 -8.79
CA VAL A 92 0.31 7.04 -8.10
C VAL A 92 1.42 6.04 -8.32
N ARG A 93 2.02 5.52 -7.24
CA ARG A 93 3.13 4.56 -7.35
C ARG A 93 2.70 3.14 -7.09
N GLN A 94 1.39 2.86 -7.12
CA GLN A 94 0.93 1.48 -7.20
C GLN A 94 1.64 0.80 -8.37
N VAL A 95 2.30 -0.32 -8.09
CA VAL A 95 2.97 -1.10 -9.12
C VAL A 95 2.00 -2.10 -9.73
N SER A 96 2.15 -2.37 -11.02
CA SER A 96 1.39 -3.44 -11.67
C SER A 96 1.79 -4.80 -11.09
N VAL A 97 0.89 -5.78 -11.19
CA VAL A 97 1.18 -7.15 -10.75
C VAL A 97 2.41 -7.74 -11.46
N ALA A 98 2.57 -7.44 -12.74
CA ALA A 98 3.71 -7.90 -13.53
C ALA A 98 5.02 -7.25 -13.04
N PHE A 99 5.02 -5.93 -12.84
CA PHE A 99 6.19 -5.22 -12.30
C PHE A 99 6.54 -5.70 -10.90
N SER A 100 5.53 -5.96 -10.07
CA SER A 100 5.73 -6.46 -8.72
C SER A 100 6.42 -7.83 -8.71
N ALA A 101 5.93 -8.76 -9.53
CA ALA A 101 6.49 -10.10 -9.67
C ALA A 101 7.92 -10.08 -10.26
N GLU A 102 8.17 -9.21 -11.24
CA GLU A 102 9.51 -8.99 -11.80
C GLU A 102 10.47 -8.39 -10.76
N SER A 103 10.02 -7.37 -10.02
CA SER A 103 10.79 -6.76 -8.94
C SER A 103 11.14 -7.78 -7.86
N TRP A 104 10.19 -8.64 -7.50
CA TRP A 104 10.39 -9.75 -6.58
C TRP A 104 11.49 -10.70 -7.07
N ASP A 105 11.47 -11.08 -8.35
CA ASP A 105 12.49 -11.97 -8.93
C ASP A 105 13.88 -11.36 -8.88
N LEU A 106 13.99 -10.09 -9.28
CA LEU A 106 15.27 -9.37 -9.30
C LEU A 106 15.87 -9.26 -7.89
N LYS A 107 15.04 -8.89 -6.91
CA LYS A 107 15.46 -8.78 -5.51
C LYS A 107 15.83 -10.16 -4.94
N THR A 108 15.05 -11.20 -5.23
CA THR A 108 15.32 -12.57 -4.76
C THR A 108 16.55 -13.20 -5.40
N LYS A 109 16.87 -12.85 -6.65
CA LYS A 109 18.08 -13.29 -7.37
C LYS A 109 19.36 -12.55 -6.96
N GLY A 110 19.28 -11.66 -5.96
CA GLY A 110 20.46 -11.05 -5.34
C GLY A 110 21.00 -9.80 -6.04
N THR A 111 20.21 -9.14 -6.89
CA THR A 111 20.61 -7.84 -7.48
C THR A 111 20.45 -6.65 -6.53
N SER A 112 19.83 -6.86 -5.37
CA SER A 112 19.80 -5.91 -4.25
C SER A 112 20.02 -6.69 -2.95
N ALA A 113 21.26 -6.66 -2.43
CA ALA A 113 21.69 -7.48 -1.29
C ALA A 113 21.22 -6.93 0.08
N TYR A 114 20.34 -5.93 0.10
CA TYR A 114 19.96 -5.24 1.32
C TYR A 114 18.43 -5.29 1.50
N THR A 115 18.02 -5.69 2.71
CA THR A 115 16.66 -5.66 3.30
C THR A 115 15.52 -6.41 2.61
N TRP A 116 15.77 -7.27 1.62
CA TRP A 116 14.72 -8.03 0.95
C TRP A 116 14.34 -9.37 1.60
N ASN A 117 13.04 -9.62 1.77
CA ASN A 117 12.50 -10.91 2.22
C ASN A 117 11.71 -11.59 1.09
N ARG A 118 11.91 -12.90 0.90
CA ARG A 118 11.21 -13.69 -0.14
C ARG A 118 9.70 -13.77 0.05
N SER A 119 9.20 -13.50 1.25
CA SER A 119 7.77 -13.47 1.55
C SER A 119 7.09 -12.14 1.19
N TRP A 120 7.84 -11.13 0.76
CA TRP A 120 7.30 -9.79 0.56
C TRP A 120 6.79 -9.60 -0.87
N ILE A 121 5.54 -9.18 -1.00
CA ILE A 121 4.90 -8.81 -2.27
C ILE A 121 4.95 -7.28 -2.42
N PRO A 122 5.71 -6.70 -3.36
CA PRO A 122 5.70 -5.25 -3.57
C PRO A 122 4.33 -4.78 -4.08
N VAL A 123 3.72 -3.78 -3.46
CA VAL A 123 2.42 -3.24 -3.91
C VAL A 123 2.50 -1.76 -4.25
N TRP A 124 3.57 -1.09 -3.82
CA TRP A 124 3.82 0.33 -4.05
C TRP A 124 5.30 0.60 -4.31
N GLY A 125 5.62 1.46 -5.30
CA GLY A 125 6.95 2.02 -5.54
C GLY A 125 7.87 1.14 -6.41
N PRO A 126 8.45 1.70 -7.50
CA PRO A 126 9.66 1.15 -8.13
C PRO A 126 10.96 1.75 -7.56
N GLY A 127 10.87 2.60 -6.53
CA GLY A 127 11.98 3.37 -5.97
C GLY A 127 12.63 2.74 -4.73
N PRO A 128 13.57 3.46 -4.07
CA PRO A 128 14.16 3.03 -2.80
C PRO A 128 13.08 2.75 -1.75
N ASP A 129 12.06 3.61 -1.71
CA ASP A 129 10.91 3.49 -0.81
C ASP A 129 9.80 2.72 -1.51
N HIS A 130 9.51 1.53 -0.98
CA HIS A 130 8.39 0.71 -1.43
C HIS A 130 7.52 0.27 -0.24
N ILE A 131 6.27 -0.07 -0.54
CA ILE A 131 5.39 -0.77 0.40
C ILE A 131 5.29 -2.21 -0.11
N ALA A 132 5.48 -3.15 0.79
CA ALA A 132 5.31 -4.57 0.51
C ALA A 132 4.34 -5.21 1.51
N ILE A 133 3.65 -6.25 1.05
CA ILE A 133 2.86 -7.14 1.89
C ILE A 133 3.71 -8.34 2.26
N ASP A 134 3.92 -8.54 3.55
CA ASP A 134 4.59 -9.71 4.10
C ASP A 134 3.60 -10.87 4.24
N THR A 135 3.93 -11.98 3.58
CA THR A 135 3.08 -13.19 3.50
C THR A 135 3.53 -14.32 4.44
N ARG A 136 4.47 -14.07 5.37
CA ARG A 136 4.94 -15.09 6.33
C ARG A 136 3.84 -15.59 7.25
N ASP A 137 2.97 -14.69 7.68
CA ASP A 137 1.79 -15.05 8.47
C ASP A 137 0.58 -15.11 7.55
N HIS A 138 0.07 -16.33 7.33
CA HIS A 138 -1.10 -16.52 6.48
C HIS A 138 -2.41 -16.05 7.14
N ARG A 139 -2.37 -15.65 8.41
CA ARG A 139 -3.56 -15.21 9.16
C ARG A 139 -3.83 -13.72 8.99
N ASP A 140 -2.78 -12.90 8.91
CA ASP A 140 -2.87 -11.43 8.86
C ASP A 140 -1.96 -10.84 7.78
N VAL A 141 -2.44 -9.80 7.08
CA VAL A 141 -1.68 -9.10 6.02
C VAL A 141 -0.71 -8.10 6.65
N SER A 142 0.52 -8.49 6.96
CA SER A 142 1.51 -7.54 7.47
C SER A 142 2.01 -6.62 6.35
N VAL A 143 1.60 -5.36 6.32
CA VAL A 143 2.09 -4.34 5.39
C VAL A 143 3.35 -3.68 5.98
N ARG A 144 4.42 -3.66 5.19
CA ARG A 144 5.73 -3.14 5.57
C ARG A 144 6.11 -1.99 4.65
N ALA A 145 6.47 -0.86 5.25
CA ALA A 145 7.27 0.13 4.56
C ALA A 145 8.71 -0.39 4.50
N THR A 146 9.31 -0.32 3.34
CA THR A 146 10.68 -0.74 3.12
C THR A 146 11.45 0.46 2.63
N GLU A 147 12.42 0.90 3.42
CA GLU A 147 13.33 1.98 3.05
C GLU A 147 14.63 1.36 2.54
N PHE A 148 15.18 1.92 1.47
CA PHE A 148 16.53 1.59 1.02
C PHE A 148 17.52 2.43 1.83
N ASP A 149 17.66 2.16 3.12
CA ASP A 149 18.77 2.67 3.90
C ASP A 149 19.82 1.57 4.09
N LEU A 150 21.06 1.91 3.77
CA LEU A 150 22.26 1.09 3.98
C LEU A 150 22.48 0.80 5.48
N ASN A 151 21.81 1.53 6.38
CA ASN A 151 21.94 1.43 7.83
C ASN A 151 20.69 0.89 8.56
N THR A 152 19.52 0.84 7.92
CA THR A 152 18.34 0.19 8.54
C THR A 152 18.35 -1.29 8.17
N GLN A 153 19.13 -2.07 8.90
CA GLN A 153 18.77 -3.48 9.10
C GLN A 153 17.30 -3.50 9.58
N GLU A 154 16.51 -4.51 9.18
CA GLU A 154 15.25 -4.83 9.87
C GLU A 154 15.53 -4.77 11.38
N THR A 155 15.20 -3.67 12.05
CA THR A 155 14.91 -3.79 13.45
C THR A 155 13.55 -4.45 13.42
N ALA A 156 13.52 -5.73 13.80
CA ALA A 156 12.29 -6.50 14.02
C ALA A 156 11.26 -5.74 14.89
N ASP A 157 11.70 -4.65 15.52
CA ASP A 157 10.99 -3.76 16.41
C ASP A 157 10.26 -2.59 15.72
N THR A 158 10.43 -2.36 14.41
CA THR A 158 9.64 -1.30 13.75
C THR A 158 8.17 -1.75 13.64
N PRO A 159 7.22 -1.04 14.27
CA PRO A 159 5.82 -1.45 14.26
C PRO A 159 5.29 -1.53 12.83
N GLY A 160 4.89 -2.73 12.41
CA GLY A 160 4.19 -2.92 11.14
C GLY A 160 2.71 -2.55 11.26
N VAL A 161 2.08 -2.23 10.14
CA VAL A 161 0.61 -2.26 10.04
C VAL A 161 0.18 -3.64 9.54
N ILE A 162 -0.93 -4.17 10.02
CA ILE A 162 -1.37 -5.55 9.68
C ILE A 162 -2.54 -5.59 8.69
N SER A 163 -2.67 -4.55 7.87
CA SER A 163 -3.63 -4.48 6.75
C SER A 163 -3.30 -3.29 5.86
N LEU A 164 -3.63 -3.36 4.56
CA LEU A 164 -3.64 -2.24 3.62
C LEU A 164 -4.71 -1.20 3.96
N CYS A 165 -5.79 -1.60 4.66
CA CYS A 165 -6.85 -0.68 5.09
C CYS A 165 -6.29 0.45 5.97
N THR A 166 -5.30 0.13 6.81
CA THR A 166 -4.69 1.08 7.76
C THR A 166 -3.99 2.22 7.05
N PRO A 167 -2.98 1.98 6.18
CA PRO A 167 -2.37 3.02 5.39
C PRO A 167 -3.41 3.84 4.61
N ILE A 168 -4.42 3.21 3.99
CA ILE A 168 -5.43 3.92 3.18
C ILE A 168 -6.31 4.82 4.03
N THR A 169 -6.70 4.33 5.21
CA THR A 169 -7.46 5.14 6.18
C THR A 169 -6.66 6.36 6.63
N TRP A 170 -5.36 6.18 6.88
CA TRP A 170 -4.46 7.27 7.27
C TRP A 170 -4.34 8.33 6.18
N TRP A 171 -4.21 7.90 4.91
CA TRP A 171 -4.23 8.78 3.75
C TRP A 171 -5.50 9.63 3.69
N LEU A 172 -6.66 8.97 3.77
CA LEU A 172 -7.97 9.62 3.74
C LEU A 172 -8.14 10.62 4.89
N THR A 173 -7.67 10.25 6.08
CA THR A 173 -7.71 11.11 7.27
C THR A 173 -6.84 12.35 7.09
N ALA A 174 -5.57 12.16 6.71
CA ALA A 174 -4.64 13.27 6.48
C ALA A 174 -5.14 14.22 5.38
N ARG A 175 -5.80 13.68 4.35
CA ARG A 175 -6.41 14.48 3.29
C ARG A 175 -7.62 15.28 3.79
N ALA A 176 -8.50 14.66 4.58
CA ALA A 176 -9.65 15.32 5.18
C ALA A 176 -9.25 16.44 6.17
N GLU A 177 -8.12 16.28 6.87
CA GLU A 177 -7.57 17.26 7.80
C GLU A 177 -6.68 18.34 7.12
N GLY A 178 -6.50 18.25 5.79
CA GLY A 178 -5.75 19.22 5.01
C GLY A 178 -4.24 19.15 5.18
N TRP A 179 -3.70 18.05 5.69
CA TRP A 179 -2.25 17.87 5.88
C TRP A 179 -1.53 17.44 4.61
N VAL A 180 -2.27 16.85 3.69
CA VAL A 180 -1.80 16.54 2.34
C VAL A 180 -2.35 17.61 1.41
N ALA A 181 -1.49 18.23 0.61
CA ALA A 181 -1.91 19.17 -0.43
C ALA A 181 -2.71 18.48 -1.55
N PRO A 182 -3.60 19.18 -2.27
CA PRO A 182 -4.23 18.63 -3.47
C PRO A 182 -3.15 18.20 -4.45
N GLY A 183 -3.21 16.95 -4.87
CA GLY A 183 -2.16 16.34 -5.65
C GLY A 183 -2.42 14.86 -5.85
N PRO A 184 -1.69 14.22 -6.76
CA PRO A 184 -1.83 12.80 -6.98
C PRO A 184 -1.36 12.01 -5.73
N VAL A 185 -1.92 10.81 -5.52
CA VAL A 185 -1.82 9.95 -4.32
C VAL A 185 -0.37 9.68 -3.81
N ALA A 186 0.65 9.87 -4.64
CA ALA A 186 2.04 9.46 -4.46
C ALA A 186 2.80 10.21 -3.39
N ASP A 187 2.41 11.45 -3.11
CA ASP A 187 3.08 12.23 -2.09
C ASP A 187 2.73 11.72 -0.68
N VAL A 188 1.70 10.89 -0.52
CA VAL A 188 1.20 10.53 0.82
C VAL A 188 1.83 9.27 1.40
N TRP A 189 2.47 8.46 0.56
CA TRP A 189 3.03 7.16 0.95
C TRP A 189 4.52 7.20 1.27
N LYS A 190 5.15 8.36 1.18
CA LYS A 190 6.42 8.55 1.87
C LYS A 190 6.08 8.50 3.36
N THR A 191 6.66 7.55 4.07
CA THR A 191 6.59 7.45 5.54
C THR A 191 6.96 8.75 6.24
N GLU A 192 7.74 9.62 5.58
CA GLU A 192 8.03 11.00 6.01
C GLU A 192 6.81 11.94 6.07
N LEU A 193 5.72 11.63 5.34
CA LEU A 193 4.56 12.52 5.14
C LEU A 193 3.30 12.11 5.88
N ILE A 194 3.31 10.97 6.58
CA ILE A 194 2.51 10.86 7.81
C ILE A 194 3.34 11.59 8.85
N PRO A 195 2.96 12.79 9.31
CA PRO A 195 3.78 13.52 10.26
C PRO A 195 4.05 12.59 11.44
N THR A 196 5.32 12.36 11.78
CA THR A 196 5.68 11.60 12.99
C THR A 196 4.96 12.17 14.22
N ALA A 197 4.66 13.48 14.21
CA ALA A 197 3.80 14.15 15.16
C ALA A 197 2.34 13.63 15.17
N TRP A 198 1.74 13.33 14.02
CA TRP A 198 0.42 12.71 13.95
C TRP A 198 0.46 11.27 14.41
N LEU A 199 1.39 10.47 13.90
CA LEU A 199 1.50 9.06 14.30
C LEU A 199 1.75 8.98 15.83
N ALA A 200 2.58 9.87 16.38
CA ALA A 200 2.77 10.01 17.81
C ALA A 200 1.49 10.46 18.55
N THR A 201 0.68 11.35 17.95
CA THR A 201 -0.59 11.79 18.53
C THR A 201 -1.62 10.66 18.56
N GLU A 202 -1.74 9.87 17.48
CA GLU A 202 -2.63 8.71 17.46
C GLU A 202 -2.13 7.59 18.36
N LEU A 203 -0.82 7.33 18.38
CA LEU A 203 -0.22 6.37 19.32
C LEU A 203 -0.41 6.79 20.78
N ALA A 204 -0.44 8.10 21.09
CA ALA A 204 -0.72 8.59 22.43
C ALA A 204 -2.21 8.52 22.82
N ARG A 205 -3.11 8.29 21.86
CA ARG A 205 -4.57 8.11 22.08
C ARG A 205 -4.97 6.65 22.27
N LEU A 206 -4.12 5.71 21.86
CA LEU A 206 -4.29 4.26 22.01
C LEU A 206 -3.77 3.77 23.36
#